data_AF-A0A0M8RED1-F1
#
_entry.id   AF-A0A0M8RED1-F1
#
_cell.length_a   1.000
_cell.length_b   1.000
_cell.length_c   1.000
_cell.angle_alpha   90.00
_cell.angle_beta   90.00
_cell.angle_gamma   90.00
#
_symmetry.space_group_name_H-M   'P 1'
#
loop_
_entity.id
_entity.type
_entity.pdbx_description
1 polymer ?
#
loop_
_entity_poly.entity_id
_entity_poly.type
_entity_poly.pdbx_seq_one_letter_code
_entity_poly.pdbx_strand_id
1 'polypeptide(L)' 'MPNTPELSTARWRKSSYSNANGGNCVEIAEDIPGFVPVRDSKTPHGPILTFPTTSWTAFIDALKTA' A
#
# COMPACT_ATOMS: atom_id res chain seq x y z
N MET A 1 -2.90 21.67 -5.54
CA MET A 1 -3.76 20.49 -5.26
C MET A 1 -2.82 19.30 -5.18
N PRO A 2 -2.80 18.47 -4.13
CA PRO A 2 -1.95 17.30 -4.20
C PRO A 2 -2.59 16.36 -5.23
N ASN A 3 -1.82 16.05 -6.27
CA ASN A 3 -2.23 15.21 -7.38
C ASN A 3 -2.43 13.81 -6.83
N THR A 4 -3.68 13.43 -6.54
CA THR A 4 -4.00 12.05 -6.19
C THR A 4 -3.56 11.16 -7.35
N PRO A 5 -2.67 10.17 -7.14
CA PRO A 5 -2.24 9.31 -8.23
C PRO A 5 -3.45 8.59 -8.84
N GLU A 6 -3.38 8.38 -10.15
CA GLU A 6 -4.35 7.60 -10.90
C GLU A 6 -4.11 6.11 -10.56
N LEU A 7 -5.10 5.44 -9.96
CA LEU A 7 -4.96 4.09 -9.41
C LEU A 7 -5.80 3.03 -10.14
N SER A 8 -6.51 3.41 -11.20
CA SER A 8 -7.36 2.48 -11.96
C SER A 8 -6.55 1.39 -12.66
N THR A 9 -5.30 1.68 -13.03
CA THR A 9 -4.37 0.71 -13.64
C THR A 9 -3.38 0.10 -12.65
N ALA A 10 -3.49 0.42 -11.35
CA ALA A 10 -2.54 -0.05 -10.34
C ALA A 10 -2.53 -1.58 -10.22
N ARG A 11 -1.33 -2.18 -10.20
CA ARG A 11 -1.16 -3.63 -9.99
C ARG A 11 -0.99 -3.91 -8.50
N TRP A 12 -2.10 -4.31 -7.89
CA TRP A 12 -2.16 -4.63 -6.47
C TRP A 12 -1.49 -5.96 -6.14
N ARG A 13 -0.54 -5.94 -5.20
CA ARG A 13 0.08 -7.11 -4.61
C ARG A 13 -0.42 -7.30 -3.19
N LYS A 14 -1.07 -8.44 -2.95
CA LYS A 14 -1.50 -8.87 -1.63
C LYS A 14 -0.31 -9.34 -0.78
N SER A 15 -0.33 -9.02 0.51
CA SER A 15 0.66 -9.55 1.46
C SER A 15 0.52 -11.06 1.61
N SER A 16 1.64 -11.78 1.66
CA SER A 16 1.69 -13.23 1.94
C SER A 16 1.25 -13.57 3.37
N TYR A 17 1.23 -12.60 4.28
CA TYR A 17 0.73 -12.75 5.64
C TYR A 17 -0.79 -12.55 5.75
N SER A 18 -1.46 -12.20 4.65
CA SER A 18 -2.93 -12.08 4.57
C SER A 18 -3.56 -13.47 4.38
N ASN A 19 -3.68 -14.25 5.46
CA ASN A 19 -4.27 -15.59 5.40
C ASN A 19 -5.79 -15.60 5.67
N ALA A 20 -6.49 -16.62 5.16
CA ALA A 20 -7.96 -16.75 5.21
C ALA A 20 -8.52 -16.84 6.65
N ASN A 21 -7.71 -17.24 7.64
CA ASN A 21 -8.12 -17.40 9.04
C ASN A 21 -8.00 -16.11 9.88
N GLY A 22 -8.00 -14.92 9.25
CA GLY A 22 -8.03 -13.65 9.96
C GLY A 22 -6.69 -12.91 10.06
N GLY A 23 -5.72 -13.24 9.20
CA GLY A 23 -4.47 -12.48 9.09
C GLY A 23 -4.69 -11.13 8.42
N ASN A 24 -3.98 -10.09 8.88
CA ASN A 24 -4.05 -8.72 8.39
C ASN A 24 -4.10 -8.66 6.85
N CYS A 25 -5.19 -8.10 6.29
CA CYS A 25 -5.48 -8.09 4.86
C CYS A 25 -5.03 -6.80 4.21
N VAL A 26 -3.77 -6.73 3.76
CA VAL A 26 -3.19 -5.53 3.16
C VAL A 26 -2.72 -5.83 1.74
N GLU A 27 -3.04 -4.92 0.82
CA GLU A 27 -2.45 -4.88 -0.53
C GLU A 27 -1.73 -3.55 -0.74
N ILE A 28 -0.64 -3.61 -1.50
CA ILE A 28 0.08 -2.42 -1.94
C ILE A 28 0.18 -2.39 -3.46
N ALA A 29 0.33 -1.20 -4.05
CA ALA A 29 0.71 -1.04 -5.45
C ALA A 29 2.12 -0.45 -5.52
N GLU A 30 3.00 -1.10 -6.28
CA GLU A 30 4.41 -0.70 -6.42
C GLU A 30 4.69 -0.03 -7.77
N ASP A 31 3.72 -0.04 -8.69
CA ASP A 31 3.81 0.48 -10.05
C ASP A 31 3.26 1.89 -10.22
N ILE A 32 3.17 2.66 -9.13
CA ILE A 32 2.69 4.03 -9.11
C ILE A 32 3.87 4.99 -8.90
N PRO A 33 4.24 5.82 -9.90
CA PRO A 33 5.38 6.71 -9.78
C PRO A 33 5.27 7.68 -8.59
N GLY A 34 6.26 7.64 -7.69
CA GLY A 34 6.38 8.56 -6.55
C GLY A 34 5.48 8.25 -5.35
N PHE A 35 4.63 7.23 -5.43
CA PHE A 35 3.72 6.87 -4.36
C PHE A 35 3.68 5.36 -4.09
N VAL A 36 3.31 5.01 -2.86
CA VAL A 36 2.99 3.65 -2.43
C VAL A 36 1.57 3.66 -1.91
N PRO A 37 0.57 3.34 -2.76
CA PRO A 37 -0.80 3.15 -2.33
C PRO A 37 -0.94 1.86 -1.52
N VAL A 38 -1.72 1.94 -0.44
CA VAL A 38 -2.01 0.84 0.48
C VAL A 38 -3.51 0.78 0.69
N ARG A 39 -4.09 -0.41 0.58
CA ARG A 39 -5.51 -0.65 0.84
C ARG A 39 -5.76 -1.92 1.62
N ASP A 40 -6.94 -2.01 2.19
CA ASP A 40 -7.45 -3.22 2.81
C ASP A 40 -7.94 -4.21 1.73
N SER A 41 -7.47 -5.46 1.79
CA SER A 41 -7.81 -6.47 0.77
C SER A 41 -9.26 -6.94 0.84
N LYS A 42 -9.95 -6.77 1.97
CA LYS A 42 -11.36 -7.17 2.15
C LYS A 42 -12.31 -6.12 1.61
N THR A 43 -11.84 -4.89 1.48
CA THR A 43 -12.60 -3.73 0.98
C THR A 43 -11.88 -3.06 -0.19
N PRO A 44 -11.69 -3.76 -1.33
CA PRO A 44 -10.86 -3.27 -2.44
C PRO A 44 -11.37 -1.98 -3.12
N HIS A 45 -12.66 -1.67 -2.96
CA HIS A 45 -13.30 -0.43 -3.42
C HIS A 45 -13.41 0.64 -2.32
N GLY A 46 -12.86 0.36 -1.13
CA GLY A 46 -12.81 1.29 -0.01
C GLY A 46 -11.70 2.35 -0.18
N PRO A 47 -11.49 3.17 0.87
CA PRO A 47 -10.46 4.20 0.85
C PRO A 47 -9.05 3.62 0.66
N ILE A 48 -8.22 4.35 -0.10
CA ILE A 48 -6.82 4.00 -0.35
C ILE A 48 -5.93 5.02 0.35
N LEU A 49 -5.01 4.55 1.19
CA LEU A 49 -3.98 5.38 1.79
C LEU A 49 -2.83 5.53 0.80
N THR A 50 -2.39 6.75 0.55
CA THR A 50 -1.31 7.01 -0.41
C THR A 50 -0.13 7.66 0.30
N PHE A 51 1.02 6.99 0.28
CA PHE A 51 2.25 7.50 0.89
C PHE A 51 3.24 7.92 -0.19
N PRO A 52 3.97 9.03 -0.05
CA PRO A 52 5.13 9.30 -0.89
C PRO A 52 6.16 8.17 -0.74
N THR A 53 6.83 7.78 -1.83
CA THR A 53 7.85 6.71 -1.79
C THR A 53 8.94 6.99 -0.76
N THR A 54 9.36 8.26 -0.61
CA THR A 54 10.37 8.67 0.37
C THR A 54 9.93 8.41 1.81
N SER A 55 8.68 8.72 2.15
CA SER A 55 8.11 8.45 3.48
C SER A 55 7.97 6.95 3.74
N TRP A 56 7.56 6.18 2.72
CA TRP A 56 7.45 4.73 2.82
C TRP A 56 8.82 4.08 3.07
N THR A 57 9.86 4.48 2.33
CA THR A 57 11.23 4.00 2.55
C THR A 57 11.72 4.31 3.96
N ALA A 58 11.56 5.56 4.42
CA ALA A 58 11.97 5.96 5.77
C ALA A 58 11.25 5.15 6.87
N PHE A 59 9.95 4.89 6.69
CA PHE A 59 9.16 4.05 7.60
C PHE A 59 9.71 2.62 7.68
N ILE A 60 9.98 1.99 6.53
CA ILE A 60 10.52 0.63 6.49
C ILE A 60 11.92 0.57 7.09
N ASP A 61 12.77 1.57 6.83
CA ASP A 61 14.12 1.60 7.40
C ASP A 61 14.09 1.76 8.92
N ALA A 62 13.19 2.59 9.46
CA ALA A 62 12.99 2.71 10.90
C ALA A 62 12.56 1.37 11.55
N LEU A 63 11.72 0.58 10.88
CA LEU A 63 11.28 -0.73 11.37
C LEU A 63 12.40 -1.78 11.38
N LYS A 64 13.36 -1.72 10.44
CA LYS A 64 14.50 -2.66 10.39
C LYS A 64 15.49 -2.42 11.52
N THR A 65 15.53 -1.19 12.04
CA THR A 65 16.46 -0.77 13.10
C THR A 65 15.88 -0.90 14.51
N ALA A 66 14.60 -1.28 14.63
CA ALA A 66 13.89 -1.50 15.89
C ALA A 66 13.94 -2.97 16.29
#